data_AF-A0A5S3QJ14-F1
#
_entry.id   AF-A0A5S3QJ14-F1
#
_cell.length_a   1.000
_cell.length_b   1.000
_cell.length_c   1.000
_cell.angle_alpha   90.00
_cell.angle_beta   90.00
_cell.angle_gamma   90.00
#
_symmetry.space_group_name_H-M   'P 1'
#
loop_
_entity.id
_entity.type
_entity.pdbx_description
1 polymer ?
#
loop_
_entity_poly.entity_id
_entity_poly.type
_entity_poly.pdbx_seq_one_letter_code
_entity_poly.pdbx_strand_id
1 'polypeptide(L)'
;MVYPSFNHIQGKMGSRWSNFVRNTGSENLLLVAIDAAKYTHKAMICTFYGDILVRPYEFDASSTGIAKVKQFVQAEKQRHHMKEVVVGVETTGHYYEDLVWAVTSRNISNDCS
;
A
#
# COMPACT_ATOMS: atom_id res chain seq x y z
N MET A 1 -20.46 -29.29 5.89
CA MET A 1 -19.93 -28.73 7.15
C MET A 1 -18.47 -29.17 7.26
N VAL A 2 -17.52 -28.31 6.91
CA VAL A 2 -16.08 -28.61 7.08
C VAL A 2 -15.51 -27.47 7.92
N TYR A 3 -15.14 -27.78 9.16
CA TYR A 3 -14.31 -26.91 9.97
C TYR A 3 -12.85 -27.25 9.69
N PRO A 4 -11.98 -26.25 9.44
CA PRO A 4 -10.58 -26.38 9.78
C PRO A 4 -10.27 -25.38 10.88
N SER A 5 -10.22 -25.92 12.10
CA SER A 5 -9.46 -25.37 13.20
C SER A 5 -7.96 -25.50 12.90
N PHE A 6 -7.35 -24.45 12.37
CA PHE A 6 -5.90 -24.27 12.47
C PHE A 6 -5.63 -22.81 12.86
N ASN A 7 -5.31 -22.63 14.13
CA ASN A 7 -4.67 -21.42 14.64
C ASN A 7 -3.27 -21.32 14.01
N HIS A 8 -3.21 -20.70 12.83
CA HIS A 8 -1.98 -20.30 12.15
C HIS A 8 -1.93 -18.78 12.21
N ILE A 9 -0.90 -18.20 12.82
CA ILE A 9 -0.78 -16.73 12.93
C ILE A 9 -0.73 -16.09 11.53
N GLN A 10 -0.21 -16.80 10.52
CA GLN A 10 -0.29 -16.40 9.10
C GLN A 10 -1.69 -16.64 8.49
N GLY A 11 -2.44 -17.65 8.95
CA GLY A 11 -3.81 -17.94 8.50
C GLY A 11 -4.82 -16.86 8.92
N LYS A 12 -4.61 -16.21 10.08
CA LYS A 12 -5.42 -15.04 10.49
C LYS A 12 -5.19 -13.83 9.59
N MET A 13 -3.96 -13.59 9.13
CA MET A 13 -3.66 -12.49 8.20
C MET A 13 -4.15 -12.79 6.77
N GLY A 14 -3.96 -14.02 6.28
CA GLY A 14 -4.47 -14.45 4.98
C GLY A 14 -6.00 -14.45 4.89
N SER A 15 -6.69 -14.87 5.96
CA SER A 15 -8.16 -14.80 6.01
C SER A 15 -8.66 -13.36 6.10
N ARG A 16 -7.98 -12.47 6.83
CA ARG A 16 -8.29 -11.03 6.85
C ARG A 16 -8.07 -10.36 5.50
N TRP A 17 -6.97 -10.66 4.82
CA TRP A 17 -6.70 -10.16 3.47
C TRP A 17 -7.75 -10.65 2.47
N SER A 18 -8.05 -11.95 2.46
CA SER A 18 -9.08 -12.52 1.59
C SER A 18 -10.45 -11.87 1.84
N ASN A 19 -10.83 -11.67 3.10
CA ASN A 19 -12.08 -10.99 3.46
C ASN A 19 -12.07 -9.51 3.05
N PHE A 20 -10.95 -8.80 3.23
CA PHE A 20 -10.78 -7.42 2.82
C PHE A 20 -10.93 -7.25 1.30
N VAL A 21 -10.25 -8.08 0.51
CA VAL A 21 -10.34 -8.07 -0.96
C VAL A 21 -11.77 -8.39 -1.41
N ARG A 22 -12.41 -9.41 -0.81
CA ARG A 22 -13.80 -9.78 -1.14
C ARG A 22 -14.81 -8.68 -0.80
N ASN A 23 -14.67 -8.03 0.35
CA ASN A 23 -15.59 -6.99 0.78
C ASN A 23 -15.40 -5.68 -0.01
N THR A 24 -14.17 -5.38 -0.42
CA THR A 24 -13.84 -4.16 -1.17
C THR A 24 -14.10 -4.32 -2.67
N GLY A 25 -13.92 -5.52 -3.21
CA GLY A 25 -13.87 -5.79 -4.65
C GLY A 25 -12.46 -5.54 -5.19
N SER A 26 -11.89 -6.52 -5.88
CA SER A 26 -10.54 -6.45 -6.46
C SER A 26 -10.36 -5.27 -7.41
N GLU A 27 -11.40 -4.92 -8.15
CA GLU A 27 -11.44 -3.80 -9.10
C GLU A 27 -11.41 -2.43 -8.42
N ASN A 28 -11.68 -2.36 -7.12
CA ASN A 28 -11.69 -1.12 -6.34
C ASN A 28 -10.37 -0.90 -5.57
N LEU A 29 -9.38 -1.77 -5.77
CA LEU A 29 -8.08 -1.73 -5.09
C LEU A 29 -7.00 -1.14 -6.00
N LEU A 30 -6.33 -0.11 -5.48
CA LEU A 30 -5.12 0.43 -6.06
C LEU A 30 -3.90 -0.13 -5.32
N LEU A 31 -2.99 -0.78 -6.02
CA LEU A 31 -1.78 -1.33 -5.45
C LEU A 31 -0.60 -0.40 -5.68
N VAL A 32 0.19 -0.17 -4.63
CA VAL A 32 1.44 0.61 -4.68
C VAL A 32 2.56 -0.30 -4.21
N ALA A 33 3.44 -0.68 -5.13
CA ALA A 33 4.63 -1.46 -4.81
C ALA A 33 5.80 -0.51 -4.60
N ILE A 34 6.44 -0.58 -3.43
CA ILE A 34 7.64 0.18 -3.09
C ILE A 34 8.77 -0.79 -2.82
N ASP A 35 9.85 -0.69 -3.59
CA ASP A 35 11.12 -1.36 -3.32
C ASP A 35 12.07 -0.35 -2.68
N ALA A 36 12.36 -0.57 -1.39
CA ALA A 36 13.21 0.30 -0.61
C ALA A 36 14.66 -0.21 -0.60
N ALA A 37 15.48 0.36 -1.49
CA ALA A 37 16.94 0.17 -1.47
C ALA A 37 17.68 1.28 -0.73
N LYS A 38 18.98 1.07 -0.45
CA LYS A 38 19.82 1.91 0.43
C LYS A 38 19.97 3.38 0.00
N TYR A 39 19.90 3.67 -1.30
CA TYR A 39 20.16 5.01 -1.85
C TYR A 39 19.01 5.57 -2.69
N THR A 40 18.22 4.70 -3.30
CA THR A 40 17.11 5.10 -4.17
C THR A 40 15.98 4.10 -4.01
N HIS A 41 14.76 4.59 -3.78
CA HIS A 41 13.58 3.76 -3.69
C HIS A 41 12.89 3.72 -5.05
N LYS A 42 12.23 2.60 -5.37
CA LYS A 42 11.43 2.47 -6.58
C LYS A 42 9.97 2.30 -6.20
N ALA A 43 9.09 3.05 -6.86
CA ALA A 43 7.65 2.92 -6.69
C ALA A 43 6.98 2.58 -8.02
N MET A 44 5.96 1.75 -7.96
CA MET A 44 5.07 1.41 -9.06
C MET A 44 3.62 1.42 -8.57
N ILE A 45 2.71 1.88 -9.42
CA ILE A 45 1.27 1.84 -9.14
C ILE A 45 0.58 0.96 -10.17
N CYS A 46 -0.18 -0.02 -9.70
CA CYS A 46 -0.91 -0.95 -10.54
C CYS A 46 -2.31 -1.25 -10.00
N THR A 47 -3.15 -1.81 -10.86
CA THR A 47 -4.44 -2.40 -10.45
C THR A 47 -4.21 -3.74 -9.76
N PHE A 48 -5.24 -4.26 -9.10
CA PHE A 48 -5.19 -5.62 -8.53
C PHE A 48 -4.86 -6.71 -9.55
N TYR A 49 -5.23 -6.51 -10.82
CA TYR A 49 -4.95 -7.46 -11.92
C TYR A 49 -3.55 -7.32 -12.50
N GLY A 50 -2.77 -6.33 -12.06
CA GLY A 50 -1.40 -6.10 -12.51
C GLY A 50 -1.27 -5.10 -13.66
N ASP A 51 -2.33 -4.38 -14.03
CA ASP A 51 -2.22 -3.31 -15.03
C ASP A 51 -1.42 -2.15 -14.46
N ILE A 52 -0.33 -1.78 -15.13
CA ILE A 52 0.56 -0.71 -14.67
C ILE A 52 -0.07 0.65 -15.01
N LEU A 53 -0.50 1.38 -13.98
CA LEU A 53 -1.07 2.73 -14.11
C LEU A 53 0.03 3.80 -14.10
N VAL A 54 1.04 3.60 -13.26
CA VAL A 54 2.26 4.43 -13.23
C VAL A 54 3.46 3.50 -13.35
N ARG A 55 4.24 3.70 -14.42
CA ARG A 55 5.48 2.96 -14.66
C ARG A 55 6.44 3.10 -13.46
N PRO A 56 7.25 2.08 -13.16
CA PRO A 56 8.25 2.16 -12.10
C PRO A 56 9.08 3.43 -12.21
N TYR A 57 9.17 4.18 -11.11
CA TYR A 57 9.97 5.39 -11.02
C TYR A 57 10.79 5.40 -9.74
N GLU A 58 11.93 6.06 -9.82
CA GLU A 58 12.83 6.25 -8.69
C GLU A 58 12.44 7.50 -7.89
N PHE A 59 12.53 7.39 -6.58
CA PHE A 59 12.36 8.50 -5.64
C PHE A 59 13.36 8.35 -4.47
N ASP A 60 13.72 9.47 -3.86
CA ASP A 60 14.56 9.49 -2.68
C ASP A 60 13.73 9.35 -1.39
N ALA A 61 14.39 9.04 -0.28
CA ALA A 61 13.76 9.01 1.05
C ALA A 61 13.39 10.40 1.58
N SER A 62 13.54 11.46 0.78
CA SER A 62 13.23 12.82 1.22
C SER A 62 11.72 13.02 1.32
N SER A 63 11.33 14.06 2.07
CA SER A 63 9.93 14.49 2.13
C SER A 63 9.34 14.78 0.75
N THR A 64 10.15 15.27 -0.19
CA THR A 64 9.75 15.55 -1.58
C THR A 64 9.48 14.27 -2.36
N GLY A 65 10.34 13.25 -2.22
CA GLY A 65 10.15 11.94 -2.85
C GLY A 65 8.88 11.27 -2.37
N ILE A 66 8.64 11.27 -1.05
CA ILE A 66 7.42 10.71 -0.44
C ILE A 66 6.17 11.50 -0.87
N ALA A 67 6.26 12.83 -0.94
CA ALA A 67 5.15 13.66 -1.41
C ALA A 67 4.76 13.35 -2.86
N LYS A 68 5.74 13.08 -3.72
CA LYS A 68 5.53 12.69 -5.12
C LYS A 68 4.79 11.35 -5.23
N VAL A 69 5.14 10.36 -4.38
CA VAL A 69 4.41 9.09 -4.30
C VAL A 69 2.95 9.34 -3.91
N LYS A 70 2.70 10.14 -2.87
CA LYS A 70 1.34 10.48 -2.44
C LYS A 70 0.54 11.18 -3.53
N GLN A 71 1.17 12.08 -4.29
CA GLN A 71 0.51 12.79 -5.39
C GLN A 71 0.06 11.82 -6.49
N PHE A 72 0.93 10.90 -6.92
CA PHE A 72 0.56 9.91 -7.93
C PHE A 72 -0.54 8.96 -7.44
N VAL A 73 -0.45 8.51 -6.19
CA VAL A 73 -1.48 7.66 -5.59
C VAL A 73 -2.84 8.37 -5.55
N GLN A 74 -2.88 9.64 -5.13
CA GLN A 74 -4.13 10.40 -5.10
C GLN A 74 -4.69 10.65 -6.49
N ALA A 75 -3.85 11.00 -7.45
CA ALA A 75 -4.27 11.23 -8.84
C ALA A 75 -4.87 9.96 -9.47
N GLU A 76 -4.20 8.82 -9.33
CA GLU A 76 -4.69 7.55 -9.87
C GLU A 76 -5.92 7.03 -9.12
N LYS A 77 -5.97 7.22 -7.80
CA LYS A 77 -7.15 6.86 -7.01
C LYS A 77 -8.39 7.60 -7.49
N GLN A 78 -8.28 8.91 -7.73
CA GLN A 78 -9.38 9.72 -8.23
C GLN A 78 -9.73 9.37 -9.69
N ARG A 79 -8.73 9.22 -10.56
CA ARG A 79 -8.92 8.93 -11.99
C ARG A 79 -9.67 7.63 -12.24
N HIS A 80 -9.37 6.60 -11.44
CA HIS A 80 -9.97 5.26 -11.59
C HIS A 80 -11.04 4.95 -10.55
N HIS A 81 -11.44 5.93 -9.74
CA HIS A 81 -12.47 5.79 -8.69
C HIS A 81 -12.18 4.64 -7.71
N MET A 82 -10.90 4.41 -7.41
CA MET A 82 -10.46 3.35 -6.50
C MET A 82 -10.87 3.69 -5.07
N LYS A 83 -11.41 2.72 -4.33
CA LYS A 83 -11.90 2.94 -2.97
C LYS A 83 -10.77 2.85 -1.95
N GLU A 84 -9.92 1.85 -2.11
CA GLU A 84 -8.83 1.56 -1.18
C GLU A 84 -7.47 1.53 -1.88
N VAL A 85 -6.43 1.86 -1.11
CA VAL A 85 -5.05 1.80 -1.57
C VAL A 85 -4.30 0.82 -0.68
N VAL A 86 -3.63 -0.15 -1.28
CA VAL A 86 -2.78 -1.11 -0.59
C VAL A 86 -1.34 -0.84 -0.97
N VAL A 87 -0.50 -0.58 0.03
CA VAL A 87 0.93 -0.36 -0.17
C VAL A 87 1.69 -1.60 0.25
N GLY A 88 2.38 -2.23 -0.70
CA GLY A 88 3.35 -3.28 -0.44
C GLY A 88 4.75 -2.69 -0.45
N VAL A 89 5.50 -2.86 0.64
CA VAL A 89 6.88 -2.39 0.74
C VAL A 89 7.80 -3.59 0.85
N GLU A 90 8.64 -3.79 -0.15
CA GLU A 90 9.74 -4.76 -0.12
C GLU A 90 11.00 -4.04 0.38
N THR A 91 11.59 -4.51 1.47
CA THR A 91 12.73 -3.86 2.10
C THR A 91 13.96 -4.74 2.08
N THR A 92 15.09 -4.16 1.66
CA THR A 92 16.43 -4.74 1.85
C THR A 92 17.13 -4.07 3.06
N GLY A 93 16.62 -4.28 4.28
CA GLY A 93 17.28 -3.82 5.54
C GLY A 93 16.35 -3.28 6.63
N HIS A 94 16.93 -2.85 7.76
CA HIS A 94 16.23 -2.45 9.00
C HIS A 94 15.68 -1.00 9.03
N TYR A 95 15.56 -0.29 7.90
CA TYR A 95 15.20 1.14 7.85
C TYR A 95 13.73 1.40 7.46
N TYR A 96 12.79 0.63 8.04
CA TYR A 96 11.40 0.54 7.55
C TYR A 96 10.38 1.36 8.33
N GLU A 97 10.60 1.59 9.63
CA GLU A 97 9.56 2.14 10.51
C GLU A 97 9.16 3.57 10.11
N ASP A 98 10.13 4.41 9.73
CA ASP A 98 9.89 5.80 9.33
C ASP A 98 9.12 5.90 8.01
N LEU A 99 9.37 5.00 7.05
CA LEU A 99 8.72 5.05 5.73
C LEU A 99 7.26 4.59 5.82
N VAL A 100 6.99 3.54 6.61
CA VAL A 100 5.62 3.07 6.79
C VAL A 100 4.82 3.97 7.69
N TRP A 101 5.43 4.61 8.69
CA TRP A 101 4.80 5.72 9.39
C TRP A 101 4.47 6.85 8.41
N ALA A 102 5.43 7.36 7.64
CA ALA A 102 5.22 8.47 6.71
C ALA A 102 4.13 8.20 5.64
N VAL A 103 3.98 6.94 5.20
CA VAL A 103 2.97 6.54 4.21
C VAL A 103 1.61 6.21 4.86
N THR A 104 1.59 5.70 6.10
CA THR A 104 0.37 5.25 6.80
C THR A 104 -0.25 6.32 7.71
N SER A 105 0.50 7.35 8.16
CA SER A 105 0.01 8.40 9.05
C SER A 105 -1.02 9.33 8.38
N ARG A 106 -2.25 8.84 8.32
CA ARG A 106 -3.50 9.59 8.14
C ARG A 106 -4.59 8.87 8.95
N ASN A 107 -4.59 9.07 10.27
CA ASN A 107 -5.75 8.90 11.15
C ASN A 107 -5.46 9.40 12.59
N ILE A 108 -5.02 10.66 12.72
CA ILE A 108 -5.23 11.39 13.98
C ILE A 108 -6.03 12.64 13.61
N SER A 109 -7.34 12.52 13.82
CA SER A 109 -8.31 13.59 14.06
C SER A 109 -7.68 14.73 14.88
N ASN A 110 -7.76 15.99 14.45
CA ASN A 110 -8.91 16.85 14.75
C ASN A 110 -9.55 16.53 16.10
N ASP A 111 -8.88 16.90 17.19
CA ASP A 111 -9.53 17.20 18.46
C ASP A 111 -8.78 18.35 19.16
N CYS A 112 -9.09 19.55 18.72
CA CYS A 112 -8.84 20.82 19.41
C CYS A 112 -9.94 21.78 18.98
N SER A 113 -11.11 21.63 19.60
CA SER A 113 -12.15 22.66 19.69
C SER A 113 -12.98 22.36 20.94
#